data_AF-A0AAD3D0M5-F1
#
_entry.id   AF-A0AAD3D0M5-F1
#
_cell.length_a   1.000
_cell.length_b   1.000
_cell.length_c   1.000
_cell.angle_alpha   90.00
_cell.angle_beta   90.00
_cell.angle_gamma   90.00
#
_symmetry.space_group_name_H-M   'P 1'
#
loop_
_entity.id
_entity.type
_entity.pdbx_description
1 polymer ?
#
loop_
_entity_poly.entity_id
_entity_poly.type
_entity_poly.pdbx_seq_one_letter_code
_entity_poly.pdbx_strand_id
1 'polypeptide(L)'
;MMKMTIASKSEKEGEKGKLKSQLINGEEWAPLLYNENLKRKEEFSELLLPQGIDGRMYSSRPELQARLKKHMFAFGGACTNLTPNITAWNTLLLCKHNRLAGVIESENPSWDDERVFQVARNCLLVIYLHLVIEEYINNITAYGQDFKVKPDKWMWNAPWYQRNWISAEFAVLYRWHALIPNAMKWGEKTYTTADYLFDNELLLSKNGMGADLRECFHNICDHRATKMQLHNSEGGFMVGRDKAGLRGLQGDEGVNYYAKKEGPNIWIYIAVVGAIAFLVWFVWYIYAITCKKKSEFEPAIDQARENFMSNDPTLDPSIKTFKPINGTYVVTYKDNRGEVMFLREVTTTLRFTDLNDGKGYSISGSTESIVDGKGKIEEGFVRYDGSDAYWIDQIYEKSHRTRKDKSELKFLTTGTFDFKSLGFTGTYRSSSGLPWGKVKKFNLRDGQEDAIASRLNGIFSSNKSKN
;
A
#
# COMPACT_ATOMS: atom_id res chain seq x y z
N MET A 1 -16.33 47.18 12.60
CA MET A 1 -17.80 47.07 12.61
C MET A 1 -18.26 45.87 13.43
N MET A 2 -18.15 44.60 13.00
CA MET A 2 -18.68 43.44 13.79
C MET A 2 -18.23 43.33 15.27
N LYS A 3 -17.03 43.80 15.62
CA LYS A 3 -16.54 43.86 17.02
C LYS A 3 -17.45 44.71 17.93
N MET A 4 -18.05 45.78 17.39
CA MET A 4 -18.85 46.73 18.18
C MET A 4 -20.20 46.17 18.63
N THR A 5 -20.66 45.09 17.99
CA THR A 5 -22.02 44.59 18.07
C THR A 5 -22.22 43.59 19.21
N ILE A 6 -21.19 42.76 19.45
CA ILE A 6 -21.20 41.68 20.47
C ILE A 6 -20.40 42.02 21.74
N ALA A 7 -19.60 43.09 21.74
CA ALA A 7 -18.97 43.59 22.95
C ALA A 7 -20.00 44.26 23.87
N SER A 8 -19.86 44.08 25.19
CA SER A 8 -20.72 44.72 26.18
C SER A 8 -20.47 46.23 26.28
N LYS A 9 -19.21 46.67 26.10
CA LYS A 9 -18.77 48.08 26.18
C LYS A 9 -19.14 48.74 27.50
N SER A 10 -18.83 48.08 28.61
CA SER A 10 -19.13 48.57 29.96
C SER A 10 -17.86 49.05 30.64
N GLU A 11 -17.88 50.27 31.18
CA GLU A 11 -16.80 50.81 32.02
C GLU A 11 -17.00 50.50 33.51
N LYS A 12 -18.07 49.78 33.84
CA LYS A 12 -18.35 49.38 35.22
C LYS A 12 -17.35 48.31 35.67
N GLU A 13 -16.84 48.47 36.89
CA GLU A 13 -15.94 47.50 37.50
C GLU A 13 -16.55 46.09 37.51
N GLY A 14 -15.78 45.12 37.02
CA GLY A 14 -16.18 43.72 36.86
C GLY A 14 -16.85 43.41 35.52
N GLU A 15 -17.08 44.39 34.65
CA GLU A 15 -17.75 44.23 33.35
C GLU A 15 -16.85 44.59 32.15
N LYS A 16 -15.68 45.18 32.39
CA LYS A 16 -14.80 45.67 31.32
C LYS A 16 -14.30 44.55 30.41
N GLY A 17 -14.30 44.84 29.12
CA GLY A 17 -13.76 44.00 28.06
C GLY A 17 -14.54 42.72 27.78
N LYS A 18 -15.72 42.53 28.38
CA LYS A 18 -16.57 41.34 28.20
C LYS A 18 -17.40 41.42 26.93
N LEU A 19 -17.67 40.25 26.36
CA LEU A 19 -18.71 40.02 25.36
C LEU A 19 -20.08 39.97 26.04
N LYS A 20 -21.12 40.43 25.33
CA LYS A 20 -22.51 40.27 25.74
C LYS A 20 -22.82 38.79 25.91
N SER A 21 -23.49 38.45 27.01
CA SER A 21 -23.92 37.10 27.34
C SER A 21 -25.26 37.14 28.09
N GLN A 22 -25.84 35.97 28.32
CA GLN A 22 -27.04 35.78 29.12
C GLN A 22 -26.91 34.49 29.92
N LEU A 23 -27.62 34.40 31.04
CA LEU A 23 -27.69 33.17 31.83
C LEU A 23 -28.89 32.34 31.39
N ILE A 24 -28.65 31.08 31.03
CA ILE A 24 -29.70 30.09 30.75
C ILE A 24 -29.43 28.88 31.63
N ASN A 25 -30.38 28.53 32.51
CA ASN A 25 -30.24 27.47 33.51
C ASN A 25 -28.98 27.57 34.38
N GLY A 26 -28.49 28.78 34.65
CA GLY A 26 -27.29 29.01 35.48
C GLY A 26 -25.96 28.97 34.72
N GLU A 27 -25.97 28.64 33.43
CA GLU A 27 -24.79 28.65 32.56
C GLU A 27 -24.75 29.91 31.70
N GLU A 28 -23.55 30.36 31.32
CA GLU A 28 -23.34 31.53 30.47
C GLU A 28 -23.44 31.17 28.99
N TRP A 29 -24.34 31.83 28.27
CA TRP A 29 -24.61 31.64 26.85
C TRP A 29 -24.52 32.95 26.07
N ALA A 30 -24.28 32.87 24.76
CA ALA A 30 -24.42 34.02 23.89
C ALA A 30 -25.87 34.54 23.89
N PRO A 31 -26.12 35.83 23.63
CA PRO A 31 -27.47 36.38 23.50
C PRO A 31 -28.21 35.75 22.31
N LEU A 32 -29.54 35.63 22.39
CA LEU A 32 -30.36 35.24 21.24
C LEU A 32 -30.34 36.33 20.16
N LEU A 33 -30.17 35.93 18.90
CA LEU A 33 -30.09 36.80 17.72
C LEU A 33 -31.43 37.47 17.38
N TYR A 34 -32.52 36.74 17.59
CA TYR A 34 -33.88 37.17 17.29
C TYR A 34 -34.66 37.48 18.58
N ASN A 35 -35.65 38.36 18.49
CA ASN A 35 -36.63 38.59 19.55
C ASN A 35 -37.79 37.58 19.44
N GLU A 36 -38.78 37.71 20.34
CA GLU A 36 -39.96 36.83 20.40
C GLU A 36 -40.78 36.84 19.09
N ASN A 37 -40.76 37.95 18.36
CA ASN A 37 -41.43 38.11 17.07
C ASN A 37 -40.56 37.64 15.87
N LEU A 38 -39.46 36.92 16.13
CA LEU A 38 -38.50 36.43 15.14
C LEU A 38 -37.86 37.55 14.28
N LYS A 39 -37.90 38.79 14.77
CA LYS A 39 -37.18 39.91 14.17
C LYS A 39 -35.78 39.96 14.77
N ARG A 40 -34.77 40.11 13.92
CA ARG A 40 -33.38 40.28 14.37
C ARG A 40 -33.32 41.49 15.31
N LYS A 41 -32.70 41.32 16.47
CA LYS A 41 -32.53 42.43 17.42
C LYS A 41 -31.67 43.52 16.80
N GLU A 42 -32.04 44.78 17.01
CA GLU A 42 -31.40 45.95 16.40
C GLU A 42 -29.92 46.06 16.79
N GLU A 43 -29.61 45.72 18.04
CA GLU A 43 -28.23 45.65 18.54
C GLU A 43 -27.36 44.63 17.82
N PHE A 44 -27.94 43.70 17.04
CA PHE A 44 -27.24 42.70 16.23
C PHE A 44 -27.38 42.95 14.72
N SER A 45 -27.75 44.18 14.34
CA SER A 45 -28.01 44.56 12.94
C SER A 45 -26.78 44.47 12.02
N GLU A 46 -25.57 44.65 12.58
CA GLU A 46 -24.30 44.55 11.84
C GLU A 46 -23.76 43.11 11.76
N LEU A 47 -24.38 42.14 12.45
CA LEU A 47 -23.95 40.75 12.37
C LEU A 47 -24.35 40.15 11.02
N LEU A 48 -23.42 39.34 10.49
CA LEU A 48 -23.71 38.47 9.36
C LEU A 48 -24.84 37.53 9.74
N LEU A 49 -25.81 37.38 8.85
CA LEU A 49 -26.91 36.45 9.06
C LEU A 49 -26.39 35.00 9.01
N PRO A 50 -26.98 34.09 9.82
CA PRO A 50 -26.63 32.68 9.78
C PRO A 50 -26.73 32.12 8.35
N GLN A 51 -25.62 31.65 7.80
CA GLN A 51 -25.55 31.23 6.41
C GLN A 51 -26.37 29.95 6.21
N GLY A 52 -27.33 30.00 5.29
CA GLY A 52 -28.11 28.83 4.86
C GLY A 52 -29.49 28.68 5.52
N ILE A 53 -29.78 29.38 6.62
CA ILE A 53 -31.11 29.32 7.27
C ILE A 53 -32.23 29.92 6.40
N ASP A 54 -31.89 30.89 5.54
CA ASP A 54 -32.82 31.48 4.57
C ASP A 54 -32.74 30.81 3.19
N GLY A 55 -31.99 29.69 3.09
CA GLY A 55 -31.90 28.90 1.86
C GLY A 55 -33.16 28.09 1.56
N ARG A 56 -33.26 27.57 0.32
CA ARG A 56 -34.42 26.79 -0.19
C ARG A 56 -34.89 25.67 0.72
N MET A 57 -33.98 25.04 1.47
CA MET A 57 -34.30 23.93 2.38
C MET A 57 -35.24 24.34 3.52
N TYR A 58 -35.13 25.57 4.00
CA TYR A 58 -35.91 26.06 5.15
C TYR A 58 -36.95 27.10 4.75
N SER A 59 -36.73 27.86 3.67
CA SER A 59 -37.74 28.81 3.17
C SER A 59 -39.02 28.13 2.68
N SER A 60 -38.94 26.85 2.29
CA SER A 60 -40.09 26.01 1.96
C SER A 60 -40.78 25.38 3.19
N ARG A 61 -40.24 25.61 4.41
CA ARG A 61 -40.73 25.04 5.68
C ARG A 61 -40.76 26.13 6.77
N PRO A 62 -41.69 27.09 6.68
CA PRO A 62 -41.68 28.31 7.51
C PRO A 62 -41.79 28.01 9.02
N GLU A 63 -42.59 27.02 9.42
CA GLU A 63 -42.72 26.63 10.84
C GLU A 63 -41.40 26.08 11.41
N LEU A 64 -40.72 25.22 10.65
CA LEU A 64 -39.40 24.70 11.03
C LEU A 64 -38.38 25.84 11.11
N GLN A 65 -38.37 26.72 10.10
CA GLN A 65 -37.46 27.86 10.08
C GLN A 65 -37.67 28.78 11.30
N ALA A 66 -38.93 29.04 11.65
CA ALA A 66 -39.31 29.83 12.82
C ALA A 66 -38.81 29.17 14.13
N ARG A 67 -39.02 27.87 14.29
CA ARG A 67 -38.53 27.10 15.46
C ARG A 67 -37.01 27.19 15.60
N LEU A 68 -36.27 27.02 14.50
CA LEU A 68 -34.80 27.09 14.51
C LEU A 68 -34.31 28.51 14.85
N LYS A 69 -34.89 29.55 14.24
CA LYS A 69 -34.53 30.95 14.50
C LYS A 69 -34.72 31.35 15.97
N LYS A 70 -35.72 30.80 16.65
CA LYS A 70 -35.98 31.06 18.08
C LYS A 70 -34.78 30.77 18.99
N HIS A 71 -33.95 29.80 18.61
CA HIS A 71 -32.80 29.36 19.42
C HIS A 71 -31.44 29.73 18.79
N MET A 72 -31.42 30.63 17.80
CA MET A 72 -30.17 31.10 17.21
C MET A 72 -29.50 32.14 18.09
N PHE A 73 -28.20 31.97 18.27
CA PHE A 73 -27.36 32.87 19.06
C PHE A 73 -26.67 33.92 18.19
N ALA A 74 -26.41 35.08 18.80
CA ALA A 74 -25.69 36.18 18.19
C ALA A 74 -24.17 35.97 18.36
N PHE A 75 -23.51 35.54 17.29
CA PHE A 75 -22.06 35.39 17.23
C PHE A 75 -21.45 36.20 16.07
N GLY A 76 -20.13 36.37 16.08
CA GLY A 76 -19.40 37.11 15.04
C GLY A 76 -19.22 36.40 13.70
N GLY A 77 -19.69 35.17 13.52
CA GLY A 77 -19.49 34.40 12.28
C GLY A 77 -20.78 33.84 11.70
N ALA A 78 -20.91 33.83 10.37
CA ALA A 78 -22.12 33.39 9.67
C ALA A 78 -22.41 31.88 9.82
N CYS A 79 -21.39 31.05 10.07
CA CYS A 79 -21.56 29.58 10.20
C CYS A 79 -21.62 29.09 11.65
N THR A 80 -21.62 29.99 12.62
CA THR A 80 -21.52 29.67 14.06
C THR A 80 -22.72 28.91 14.63
N ASN A 81 -23.88 29.07 14.00
CA ASN A 81 -25.12 28.37 14.37
C ASN A 81 -25.39 27.16 13.47
N LEU A 82 -24.46 26.73 12.61
CA LEU A 82 -24.73 25.70 11.60
C LEU A 82 -25.05 24.34 12.22
N THR A 83 -24.34 23.96 13.28
CA THR A 83 -24.59 22.76 14.07
C THR A 83 -24.51 23.07 15.56
N PRO A 84 -25.22 22.32 16.41
CA PRO A 84 -25.12 22.45 17.86
C PRO A 84 -23.66 22.35 18.36
N ASN A 85 -22.85 21.49 17.75
CA ASN A 85 -21.42 21.33 18.06
C ASN A 85 -20.65 22.65 17.88
N ILE A 86 -20.84 23.33 16.74
CA ILE A 86 -20.17 24.59 16.45
C ILE A 86 -20.66 25.67 17.42
N THR A 87 -21.96 25.71 17.71
CA THR A 87 -22.55 26.63 18.68
C THR A 87 -21.95 26.43 20.08
N ALA A 88 -21.82 25.19 20.55
CA ALA A 88 -21.23 24.87 21.85
C ALA A 88 -19.76 25.34 21.94
N TRP A 89 -18.96 25.09 20.90
CA TRP A 89 -17.59 25.61 20.81
C TRP A 89 -17.50 27.14 20.84
N ASN A 90 -18.37 27.83 20.10
CA ASN A 90 -18.40 29.30 20.11
C ASN A 90 -18.82 29.85 21.47
N THR A 91 -19.73 29.16 22.17
CA THR A 91 -20.15 29.52 23.52
C THR A 91 -18.99 29.34 24.51
N LEU A 92 -18.26 28.21 24.45
CA LEU A 92 -17.08 27.98 25.29
C LEU A 92 -16.02 29.08 25.12
N LEU A 93 -15.74 29.50 23.89
CA LEU A 93 -14.78 30.56 23.61
C LEU A 93 -15.25 31.93 24.14
N LEU A 94 -16.56 32.20 24.07
CA LEU A 94 -17.16 33.40 24.69
C LEU A 94 -16.95 33.39 26.21
N CYS A 95 -17.30 32.30 26.90
CA CYS A 95 -17.15 32.19 28.34
C CYS A 95 -15.68 32.32 28.75
N LYS A 96 -14.77 31.73 27.96
CA LYS A 96 -13.32 31.85 28.18
C LYS A 96 -12.84 33.30 27.98
N HIS A 97 -13.33 34.00 26.96
CA HIS A 97 -13.04 35.43 26.76
C HIS A 97 -13.48 36.25 27.98
N ASN A 98 -14.73 36.08 28.43
CA ASN A 98 -15.28 36.84 29.56
C ASN A 98 -14.54 36.56 30.87
N ARG A 99 -14.12 35.31 31.10
CA ARG A 99 -13.26 34.95 32.23
C ARG A 99 -11.89 35.63 32.14
N LEU A 100 -11.25 35.62 30.96
CA LEU A 100 -9.96 36.28 30.77
C LEU A 100 -10.05 37.79 30.97
N ALA A 101 -11.09 38.43 30.44
CA ALA A 101 -11.35 39.84 30.63
C ALA A 101 -11.45 40.22 32.11
N GLY A 102 -12.20 39.44 32.91
CA GLY A 102 -12.30 39.67 34.36
C GLY A 102 -10.97 39.52 35.11
N VAL A 103 -10.13 38.55 34.74
CA VAL A 103 -8.78 38.41 35.31
C VAL A 103 -7.91 39.63 34.96
N ILE A 104 -7.89 40.01 33.68
CA ILE A 104 -7.09 41.14 33.19
C ILE A 104 -7.51 42.45 33.84
N GLU A 105 -8.82 42.68 33.96
CA GLU A 105 -9.39 43.83 34.66
C GLU A 105 -8.95 43.86 36.13
N SER A 106 -9.04 42.73 36.83
CA SER A 106 -8.65 42.65 38.25
C SER A 106 -7.17 42.93 38.49
N GLU A 107 -6.30 42.51 37.57
CA GLU A 107 -4.85 42.77 37.62
C GLU A 107 -4.50 44.19 37.14
N ASN A 108 -5.37 44.82 36.35
CA ASN A 108 -5.14 46.15 35.77
C ASN A 108 -6.37 47.07 35.94
N PRO A 109 -6.72 47.51 37.17
CA PRO A 109 -7.97 48.25 37.42
C PRO A 109 -8.07 49.59 36.68
N SER A 110 -6.93 50.19 36.32
CA SER A 110 -6.85 51.46 35.60
C SER A 110 -7.08 51.35 34.09
N TRP A 111 -7.18 50.13 33.54
CA TRP A 111 -7.45 49.94 32.12
C TRP A 111 -8.93 50.19 31.80
N ASP A 112 -9.18 50.69 30.58
CA ASP A 112 -10.51 50.89 30.02
C ASP A 112 -11.07 49.59 29.40
N ASP A 113 -12.36 49.58 29.06
CA ASP A 113 -13.03 48.43 28.43
C ASP A 113 -12.29 47.94 27.17
N GLU A 114 -11.87 48.89 26.33
CA GLU A 114 -11.25 48.60 25.04
C GLU A 114 -9.90 47.88 25.19
N ARG A 115 -9.05 48.36 26.10
CA ARG A 115 -7.76 47.74 26.34
C ARG A 115 -7.92 46.35 26.94
N VAL A 116 -8.82 46.18 27.92
CA VAL A 116 -9.12 44.85 28.50
C VAL A 116 -9.63 43.90 27.41
N PHE A 117 -10.55 44.36 26.57
CA PHE A 117 -11.10 43.56 25.46
C PHE A 117 -10.00 43.08 24.50
N GLN A 118 -9.12 43.98 24.02
CA GLN A 118 -8.07 43.59 23.06
C GLN A 118 -7.10 42.60 23.68
N VAL A 119 -6.70 42.82 24.94
CA VAL A 119 -5.76 41.92 25.61
C VAL A 119 -6.41 40.56 25.84
N ALA A 120 -7.66 40.50 26.31
CA ALA A 120 -8.40 39.25 26.46
C ALA A 120 -8.52 38.48 25.14
N ARG A 121 -8.85 39.18 24.04
CA ARG A 121 -8.92 38.62 22.69
C ARG A 121 -7.56 38.05 22.23
N ASN A 122 -6.48 38.78 22.45
CA ASN A 122 -5.14 38.35 22.06
C ASN A 122 -4.69 37.12 22.88
N CYS A 123 -4.95 37.11 24.19
CA CYS A 123 -4.69 35.96 25.06
C CYS A 123 -5.48 34.73 24.60
N LEU A 124 -6.78 34.89 24.30
CA LEU A 124 -7.61 33.79 23.80
C LEU A 124 -7.10 33.24 22.46
N LEU A 125 -6.65 34.11 21.55
CA LEU A 125 -6.06 33.70 20.27
C LEU A 125 -4.81 32.84 20.50
N VAL A 126 -3.92 33.24 21.42
CA VAL A 126 -2.72 32.46 21.76
C VAL A 126 -3.10 31.10 22.35
N ILE A 127 -4.05 31.05 23.28
CA ILE A 127 -4.55 29.79 23.86
C ILE A 127 -5.11 28.89 22.76
N TYR A 128 -5.90 29.45 21.85
CA TYR A 128 -6.49 28.72 20.74
C TYR A 128 -5.41 28.14 19.80
N LEU A 129 -4.34 28.88 19.50
CA LEU A 129 -3.23 28.38 18.70
C LEU A 129 -2.47 27.23 19.37
N HIS A 130 -2.28 27.27 20.69
CA HIS A 130 -1.71 26.13 21.42
C HIS A 130 -2.60 24.90 21.29
N LEU A 131 -3.91 25.04 21.48
CA LEU A 131 -4.85 23.93 21.30
C LEU A 131 -4.81 23.37 19.87
N VAL A 132 -4.73 24.24 18.86
CA VAL A 132 -4.67 23.80 17.47
C VAL A 132 -3.38 23.00 17.19
N ILE A 133 -2.22 23.51 17.56
CA ILE A 133 -0.94 22.87 17.21
C ILE A 133 -0.62 21.69 18.13
N GLU A 134 -0.78 21.84 19.43
CA GLU A 134 -0.32 20.85 20.42
C GLU A 134 -1.32 19.74 20.69
N GLU A 135 -2.62 19.97 20.45
CA GLU A 135 -3.63 18.92 20.62
C GLU A 135 -4.20 18.48 19.28
N TYR A 136 -4.78 19.42 18.51
CA TYR A 136 -5.50 19.05 17.30
C TYR A 136 -4.58 18.52 16.19
N ILE A 137 -3.48 19.20 15.85
CA ILE A 137 -2.53 18.74 14.82
C ILE A 137 -1.85 17.42 15.26
N ASN A 138 -1.43 17.32 16.52
CA ASN A 138 -0.89 16.07 17.06
C ASN A 138 -1.90 14.92 16.94
N ASN A 139 -3.19 15.17 17.19
CA ASN A 139 -4.24 14.16 17.07
C ASN A 139 -4.51 13.70 15.63
N ILE A 140 -4.45 14.61 14.64
CA ILE A 140 -4.77 14.25 13.24
C ILE A 140 -3.57 13.76 12.44
N THR A 141 -2.34 13.97 12.92
CA THR A 141 -1.13 13.56 12.22
C THR A 141 -0.68 12.16 12.64
N ALA A 142 -0.21 11.37 11.68
CA ALA A 142 0.29 10.02 11.94
C ALA A 142 1.79 9.97 12.28
N TYR A 143 2.46 11.14 12.38
CA TYR A 143 3.91 11.23 12.45
C TYR A 143 4.51 10.83 13.80
N GLY A 144 3.69 10.57 14.82
CA GLY A 144 4.16 10.17 16.16
C GLY A 144 5.06 11.21 16.83
N GLN A 145 5.03 12.46 16.35
CA GLN A 145 5.81 13.58 16.85
C GLN A 145 4.93 14.43 17.76
N ASP A 146 5.51 14.95 18.85
CA ASP A 146 4.86 15.93 19.70
C ASP A 146 5.19 17.35 19.20
N PHE A 147 4.30 17.92 18.40
CA PHE A 147 4.40 19.31 17.95
C PHE A 147 4.11 20.27 19.12
N LYS A 148 4.98 21.25 19.32
CA LYS A 148 4.89 22.26 20.38
C LYS A 148 4.95 23.68 19.83
N VAL A 149 4.19 24.58 20.43
CA VAL A 149 4.21 26.02 20.12
C VAL A 149 5.31 26.68 20.95
N LYS A 150 6.38 27.12 20.29
CA LYS A 150 7.50 27.84 20.95
C LYS A 150 7.79 29.17 20.26
N PRO A 151 6.90 30.17 20.40
CA PRO A 151 7.13 31.49 19.85
C PRO A 151 8.31 32.16 20.58
N ASP A 152 9.26 32.67 19.81
CA ASP A 152 10.44 33.34 20.35
C ASP A 152 11.02 34.31 19.30
N LYS A 153 11.97 35.16 19.71
CA LYS A 153 12.50 36.28 18.92
C LYS A 153 13.01 35.88 17.54
N TRP A 154 13.47 34.64 17.38
CA TRP A 154 13.97 34.11 16.12
C TRP A 154 12.91 34.10 15.01
N MET A 155 11.62 33.98 15.34
CA MET A 155 10.54 33.94 14.34
C MET A 155 10.40 35.24 13.54
N TRP A 156 10.67 36.39 14.16
CA TRP A 156 10.54 37.70 13.51
C TRP A 156 11.57 37.94 12.41
N ASN A 157 12.73 37.26 12.51
CA ASN A 157 13.81 37.34 11.52
C ASN A 157 13.87 36.08 10.65
N ALA A 158 12.91 35.16 10.77
CA ALA A 158 12.91 33.94 10.00
C ALA A 158 12.68 34.26 8.52
N PRO A 159 13.52 33.75 7.59
CA PRO A 159 13.44 34.09 6.16
C PRO A 159 12.14 33.61 5.49
N TRP A 160 11.41 32.70 6.14
CA TRP A 160 10.15 32.16 5.66
C TRP A 160 8.92 32.86 6.24
N TYR A 161 9.06 33.76 7.23
CA TYR A 161 7.91 34.38 7.89
C TYR A 161 7.17 35.30 6.92
N GLN A 162 6.01 34.84 6.44
CA GLN A 162 5.13 35.60 5.57
C GLN A 162 3.77 35.79 6.23
N ARG A 163 3.10 36.89 5.87
CA ARG A 163 1.71 37.11 6.26
C ARG A 163 0.86 35.99 5.65
N ASN A 164 0.03 35.36 6.48
CA ASN A 164 -0.82 34.27 6.02
C ASN A 164 -1.87 34.77 5.01
N TRP A 165 -2.06 34.03 3.92
CA TRP A 165 -3.15 34.19 2.98
C TRP A 165 -3.84 32.84 2.82
N ILE A 166 -5.10 32.75 3.26
CA ILE A 166 -5.91 31.55 3.06
C ILE A 166 -6.20 31.37 1.58
N SER A 167 -5.63 30.32 0.99
CA SER A 167 -5.75 30.02 -0.43
C SER A 167 -7.05 29.26 -0.75
N ALA A 168 -7.51 29.34 -1.99
CA ALA A 168 -8.70 28.61 -2.43
C ALA A 168 -8.49 27.09 -2.33
N GLU A 169 -7.27 26.63 -2.59
CA GLU A 169 -6.86 25.23 -2.50
C GLU A 169 -6.95 24.71 -1.06
N PHE A 170 -6.49 25.50 -0.09
CA PHE A 170 -6.63 25.14 1.32
C PHE A 170 -8.10 25.04 1.73
N ALA A 171 -8.96 25.94 1.24
CA ALA A 171 -10.39 25.91 1.49
C ALA A 171 -11.08 24.65 0.91
N VAL A 172 -10.51 24.06 -0.15
CA VAL A 172 -10.99 22.80 -0.75
C VAL A 172 -10.43 21.59 -0.01
N LEU A 173 -9.13 21.62 0.30
CA LEU A 173 -8.45 20.57 1.06
C LEU A 173 -9.17 20.31 2.39
N TYR A 174 -9.62 21.37 3.08
CA TYR A 174 -10.29 21.28 4.38
C TYR A 174 -11.75 20.82 4.31
N ARG A 175 -12.25 20.38 3.14
CA ARG A 175 -13.62 19.83 3.01
C ARG A 175 -13.70 18.39 3.51
N TRP A 176 -13.50 18.19 4.80
CA TRP A 176 -13.48 16.88 5.45
C TRP A 176 -14.88 16.36 5.81
N HIS A 177 -15.85 16.48 4.89
CA HIS A 177 -17.22 16.03 5.14
C HIS A 177 -17.32 14.51 5.40
N ALA A 178 -16.33 13.73 4.95
CA ALA A 178 -16.22 12.31 5.24
C ALA A 178 -15.94 11.97 6.72
N LEU A 179 -15.64 12.96 7.58
CA LEU A 179 -15.51 12.82 9.03
C LEU A 179 -16.85 13.00 9.77
N ILE A 180 -17.86 13.54 9.08
CA ILE A 180 -19.15 13.85 9.70
C ILE A 180 -20.01 12.58 9.70
N PRO A 181 -20.48 12.12 10.88
CA PRO A 181 -21.31 10.92 10.96
C PRO A 181 -22.66 11.15 10.27
N ASN A 182 -23.37 10.07 9.95
CA ASN A 182 -24.72 10.15 9.38
C ASN A 182 -25.77 10.56 10.42
N ALA A 183 -25.51 10.26 11.70
CA ALA A 183 -26.38 10.55 12.81
C ALA A 183 -25.58 10.70 14.12
N MET A 184 -26.16 11.42 15.08
CA MET A 184 -25.59 11.69 16.39
C MET A 184 -26.70 11.65 17.45
N LYS A 185 -26.39 11.11 18.64
CA LYS A 185 -27.31 11.06 19.78
C LYS A 185 -27.26 12.39 20.53
N TRP A 186 -28.41 13.02 20.73
CA TRP A 186 -28.61 14.22 21.54
C TRP A 186 -29.66 13.91 22.61
N GLY A 187 -29.24 13.93 23.88
CA GLY A 187 -30.05 13.38 24.97
C GLY A 187 -30.30 11.90 24.73
N GLU A 188 -31.53 11.42 24.84
CA GLU A 188 -31.86 10.01 24.56
C GLU A 188 -32.19 9.70 23.09
N LYS A 189 -32.20 10.70 22.21
CA LYS A 189 -32.65 10.55 20.83
C LYS A 189 -31.50 10.64 19.84
N THR A 190 -31.56 9.81 18.80
CA THR A 190 -30.63 9.88 17.66
C THR A 190 -31.23 10.71 16.55
N TYR A 191 -30.47 11.68 16.07
CA TYR A 191 -30.85 12.59 14.99
C TYR A 191 -29.93 12.36 13.80
N THR A 192 -30.47 12.40 12.57
CA THR A 192 -29.60 12.46 11.40
C THR A 192 -28.89 13.80 11.35
N THR A 193 -27.73 13.85 10.71
CA THR A 193 -26.95 15.09 10.62
C THR A 193 -27.70 16.21 9.93
N ALA A 194 -28.54 15.88 8.94
CA ALA A 194 -29.39 16.86 8.29
C ALA A 194 -30.48 17.42 9.22
N ASP A 195 -31.02 16.59 10.13
CA ASP A 195 -32.13 16.96 11.02
C ASP A 195 -31.70 17.92 12.13
N TYR A 196 -30.48 17.78 12.66
CA TYR A 196 -30.00 18.66 13.73
C TYR A 196 -29.33 19.95 13.23
N LEU A 197 -29.23 20.18 11.92
CA LEU A 197 -28.69 21.44 11.39
C LEU A 197 -29.47 22.63 11.94
N PHE A 198 -28.74 23.63 12.43
CA PHE A 198 -29.27 24.82 13.08
C PHE A 198 -30.09 24.60 14.37
N ASP A 199 -30.22 23.36 14.85
CA ASP A 199 -31.12 23.03 15.95
C ASP A 199 -30.47 23.20 17.33
N ASN A 200 -30.22 24.46 17.71
CA ASN A 200 -29.67 24.80 19.01
C ASN A 200 -30.62 24.50 20.19
N GLU A 201 -31.90 24.16 19.93
CA GLU A 201 -32.81 23.69 20.98
C GLU A 201 -32.27 22.41 21.65
N LEU A 202 -31.50 21.61 20.92
CA LEU A 202 -30.83 20.41 21.44
C LEU A 202 -29.80 20.75 22.53
N LEU A 203 -29.19 21.92 22.49
CA LEU A 203 -28.27 22.38 23.54
C LEU A 203 -29.03 22.82 24.79
N LEU A 204 -30.18 23.47 24.61
CA LEU A 204 -30.89 24.18 25.68
C LEU A 204 -31.95 23.35 26.39
N SER A 205 -32.63 22.46 25.67
CA SER A 205 -33.77 21.72 26.19
C SER A 205 -33.35 20.64 27.19
N LYS A 206 -34.19 20.38 28.20
CA LYS A 206 -33.97 19.31 29.19
C LYS A 206 -33.86 17.92 28.56
N ASN A 207 -34.54 17.70 27.43
CA ASN A 207 -34.50 16.44 26.69
C ASN A 207 -33.29 16.33 25.75
N GLY A 208 -32.56 17.43 25.55
CA GLY A 208 -31.27 17.49 24.88
C GLY A 208 -30.15 17.52 25.93
N MET A 209 -29.40 18.62 25.98
CA MET A 209 -28.25 18.80 26.89
C MET A 209 -28.54 19.69 28.12
N GLY A 210 -29.78 20.16 28.30
CA GLY A 210 -30.20 20.88 29.51
C GLY A 210 -29.59 22.27 29.70
N ALA A 211 -29.00 22.85 28.66
CA ALA A 211 -28.15 24.04 28.72
C ALA A 211 -26.89 23.86 29.57
N ASP A 212 -26.38 22.63 29.70
CA ASP A 212 -25.11 22.30 30.35
C ASP A 212 -24.01 22.11 29.28
N LEU A 213 -23.04 23.03 29.24
CA LEU A 213 -21.93 22.96 28.29
C LEU A 213 -21.04 21.73 28.51
N ARG A 214 -20.85 21.28 29.76
CA ARG A 214 -20.06 20.09 30.06
C ARG A 214 -20.73 18.85 29.45
N GLU A 215 -22.04 18.73 29.60
CA GLU A 215 -22.81 17.63 28.98
C GLU A 215 -22.74 17.69 27.45
N CYS A 216 -22.82 18.90 26.86
CA CYS A 216 -22.64 19.08 25.43
C CYS A 216 -21.29 18.52 24.95
N PHE A 217 -20.18 18.87 25.62
CA PHE A 217 -18.85 18.39 25.24
C PHE A 217 -18.65 16.91 25.52
N HIS A 218 -19.19 16.39 26.63
CA HIS A 218 -19.16 14.96 26.92
C HIS A 218 -19.85 14.17 25.79
N ASN A 219 -21.05 14.60 25.40
CA ASN A 219 -21.77 14.02 24.29
C ASN A 219 -20.98 14.12 22.96
N ILE A 220 -20.40 15.28 22.64
CA ILE A 220 -19.59 15.45 21.42
C ILE A 220 -18.38 14.51 21.40
N CYS A 221 -17.68 14.37 22.52
CA CYS A 221 -16.49 13.54 22.63
C CYS A 221 -16.82 12.03 22.63
N ASP A 222 -17.99 11.63 23.12
CA ASP A 222 -18.43 10.22 23.12
C ASP A 222 -18.81 9.75 21.70
N HIS A 223 -19.10 10.68 20.79
CA HIS A 223 -19.38 10.37 19.40
C HIS A 223 -18.12 10.29 18.55
N ARG A 224 -17.87 9.11 17.99
CA ARG A 224 -16.77 8.89 17.06
C ARG A 224 -17.00 9.62 15.73
N ALA A 225 -15.99 10.37 15.30
CA ALA A 225 -15.89 10.82 13.92
C ALA A 225 -15.76 9.62 12.98
N THR A 226 -16.22 9.78 11.74
CA THR A 226 -16.03 8.78 10.69
C THR A 226 -14.62 8.87 10.09
N LYS A 227 -14.31 8.00 9.11
CA LYS A 227 -12.96 7.90 8.54
C LYS A 227 -12.80 8.80 7.32
N MET A 228 -11.69 9.54 7.25
CA MET A 228 -11.32 10.28 6.05
C MET A 228 -10.84 9.32 4.96
N GLN A 229 -11.73 8.90 4.06
CA GLN A 229 -11.41 8.00 2.94
C GLN A 229 -12.36 8.23 1.75
N LEU A 230 -11.99 7.71 0.58
CA LEU A 230 -12.83 7.76 -0.61
C LEU A 230 -14.17 7.07 -0.37
N HIS A 231 -15.24 7.63 -0.96
CA HIS A 231 -16.61 7.11 -0.87
C HIS A 231 -17.20 7.03 0.55
N ASN A 232 -16.71 7.87 1.49
CA ASN A 232 -17.20 7.89 2.88
C ASN A 232 -18.01 9.15 3.25
N SER A 233 -18.32 10.04 2.30
CA SER A 233 -19.27 11.13 2.52
C SER A 233 -20.72 10.60 2.47
N GLU A 234 -21.59 11.13 3.32
CA GLU A 234 -23.02 10.82 3.31
C GLU A 234 -23.63 11.12 1.92
N GLY A 235 -24.30 10.11 1.33
CA GLY A 235 -24.69 10.09 -0.08
C GLY A 235 -25.77 11.10 -0.48
N GLY A 236 -26.54 11.59 0.48
CA GLY A 236 -27.58 12.59 0.28
C GLY A 236 -27.05 14.02 0.31
N PHE A 237 -27.12 14.66 1.48
CA PHE A 237 -26.93 16.10 1.60
C PHE A 237 -25.44 16.49 1.55
N MET A 238 -24.52 15.66 2.05
CA MET A 238 -23.08 16.00 2.08
C MET A 238 -22.42 15.86 0.72
N VAL A 239 -22.69 14.78 -0.03
CA VAL A 239 -22.21 14.65 -1.42
C VAL A 239 -22.70 15.81 -2.29
N GLY A 240 -23.90 16.34 -2.05
CA GLY A 240 -24.38 17.55 -2.71
C GLY A 240 -23.51 18.79 -2.44
N ARG A 241 -23.00 18.95 -1.22
CA ARG A 241 -22.08 20.03 -0.82
C ARG A 241 -20.69 19.86 -1.43
N ASP A 242 -20.17 18.64 -1.46
CA ASP A 242 -18.90 18.32 -2.11
C ASP A 242 -18.96 18.63 -3.61
N LYS A 243 -20.03 18.21 -4.30
CA LYS A 243 -20.27 18.55 -5.72
C LYS A 243 -20.35 20.06 -5.94
N ALA A 244 -21.00 20.81 -5.06
CA ALA A 244 -21.07 22.26 -5.18
C ALA A 244 -19.71 22.93 -4.98
N GLY A 245 -18.90 22.45 -4.04
CA GLY A 245 -17.52 22.91 -3.84
C GLY A 245 -16.66 22.68 -5.09
N LEU A 246 -16.75 21.50 -5.68
CA LEU A 246 -16.02 21.16 -6.91
C LEU A 246 -16.47 22.00 -8.12
N ARG A 247 -17.78 22.25 -8.28
CA ARG A 247 -18.28 23.15 -9.34
C ARG A 247 -17.77 24.57 -9.18
N GLY A 248 -17.66 25.07 -7.95
CA GLY A 248 -17.07 26.39 -7.68
C GLY A 248 -15.64 26.50 -8.21
N LEU A 249 -14.87 25.41 -8.12
CA LEU A 249 -13.50 25.36 -8.64
C LEU A 249 -13.40 25.15 -10.14
N GLN A 250 -14.44 24.61 -10.79
CA GLN A 250 -14.45 24.42 -12.25
C GLN A 250 -14.78 25.73 -12.99
N GLY A 251 -15.37 26.71 -12.31
CA GLY A 251 -15.55 28.07 -12.82
C GLY A 251 -14.27 28.93 -12.75
N ASP A 252 -13.31 28.52 -11.92
CA ASP A 252 -11.96 29.09 -11.85
C ASP A 252 -11.01 28.19 -12.66
N GLU A 253 -10.22 28.72 -13.60
CA GLU A 253 -9.29 27.94 -14.45
C GLU A 253 -8.12 27.24 -13.68
N GLY A 254 -8.24 27.02 -12.36
CA GLY A 254 -7.15 26.66 -11.45
C GLY A 254 -6.91 25.17 -11.23
N VAL A 255 -7.88 24.28 -11.49
CA VAL A 255 -7.72 22.86 -11.11
C VAL A 255 -6.66 22.13 -11.97
N ASN A 256 -6.46 22.54 -13.22
CA ASN A 256 -5.40 22.02 -14.09
C ASN A 256 -3.99 22.53 -13.74
N TYR A 257 -3.87 23.56 -12.88
CA TYR A 257 -2.59 24.12 -12.47
C TYR A 257 -1.89 23.27 -11.39
N TYR A 258 -2.64 22.61 -10.49
CA TYR A 258 -2.08 21.95 -9.31
C TYR A 258 -1.64 20.49 -9.51
N ALA A 259 -2.24 19.76 -10.45
CA ALA A 259 -1.72 18.44 -10.84
C ALA A 259 -0.30 18.53 -11.43
N LYS A 260 0.14 19.73 -11.85
CA LYS A 260 1.49 20.01 -12.37
C LYS A 260 2.51 20.42 -11.31
N LYS A 261 2.09 20.89 -10.13
CA LYS A 261 3.00 21.50 -9.14
C LYS A 261 3.33 20.57 -7.96
N GLU A 262 2.44 19.64 -7.58
CA GLU A 262 2.66 18.74 -6.43
C GLU A 262 2.55 17.23 -6.73
N GLY A 263 2.43 16.82 -8.00
CA GLY A 263 2.60 15.43 -8.42
C GLY A 263 3.93 15.24 -9.16
N PRO A 264 4.56 14.04 -9.18
CA PRO A 264 5.72 13.79 -10.02
C PRO A 264 5.32 14.11 -11.46
N ASN A 265 5.98 15.12 -12.02
CA ASN A 265 5.68 15.72 -13.30
C ASN A 265 5.35 14.62 -14.32
N ILE A 266 4.14 14.58 -14.86
CA ILE A 266 3.69 13.50 -15.75
C ILE A 266 4.62 13.36 -16.97
N TRP A 267 5.32 14.43 -17.34
CA TRP A 267 6.38 14.41 -18.35
C TRP A 267 7.63 13.64 -17.92
N ILE A 268 8.00 13.65 -16.64
CA ILE A 268 9.03 12.76 -16.09
C ILE A 268 8.52 11.32 -16.12
N TYR A 269 7.25 11.08 -15.78
CA TYR A 269 6.70 9.72 -15.87
C TYR A 269 6.64 9.22 -17.32
N ILE A 270 6.24 10.06 -18.28
CA ILE A 270 6.25 9.75 -19.72
C ILE A 270 7.68 9.60 -20.24
N ALA A 271 8.63 10.41 -19.78
CA ALA A 271 10.03 10.29 -20.16
C ALA A 271 10.69 9.05 -19.55
N VAL A 272 10.36 8.69 -18.32
CA VAL A 272 10.87 7.50 -17.63
C VAL A 272 10.22 6.25 -18.20
N VAL A 273 8.90 6.22 -18.40
CA VAL A 273 8.20 5.11 -19.07
C VAL A 273 8.64 5.00 -20.53
N GLY A 274 8.84 6.13 -21.22
CA GLY A 274 9.39 6.17 -22.58
C GLY A 274 10.83 5.67 -22.64
N ALA A 275 11.68 6.06 -21.68
CA ALA A 275 13.06 5.59 -21.57
C ALA A 275 13.14 4.11 -21.18
N ILE A 276 12.26 3.64 -20.29
CA ILE A 276 12.14 2.21 -19.93
C ILE A 276 11.62 1.42 -21.13
N ALA A 277 10.60 1.89 -21.84
CA ALA A 277 10.09 1.25 -23.04
C ALA A 277 11.15 1.21 -24.15
N PHE A 278 11.92 2.28 -24.31
CA PHE A 278 13.06 2.33 -25.23
C PHE A 278 14.18 1.37 -24.79
N LEU A 279 14.52 1.30 -23.50
CA LEU A 279 15.50 0.35 -22.96
C LEU A 279 15.03 -1.09 -23.11
N VAL A 280 13.76 -1.40 -22.85
CA VAL A 280 13.18 -2.74 -23.04
C VAL A 280 13.17 -3.10 -24.52
N TRP A 281 12.76 -2.18 -25.40
CA TRP A 281 12.81 -2.39 -26.84
C TRP A 281 14.24 -2.53 -27.33
N PHE A 282 15.20 -1.74 -26.82
CA PHE A 282 16.61 -1.78 -27.19
C PHE A 282 17.29 -3.06 -26.69
N VAL A 283 16.99 -3.51 -25.47
CA VAL A 283 17.43 -4.80 -24.94
C VAL A 283 16.81 -5.94 -25.73
N TRP A 284 15.52 -5.85 -26.11
CA TRP A 284 14.88 -6.85 -26.97
C TRP A 284 15.41 -6.83 -28.40
N TYR A 285 15.78 -5.67 -28.95
CA TYR A 285 16.38 -5.50 -30.26
C TYR A 285 17.81 -6.04 -30.28
N ILE A 286 18.62 -5.73 -29.26
CA ILE A 286 19.95 -6.32 -29.04
C ILE A 286 19.81 -7.84 -28.85
N TYR A 287 18.84 -8.32 -28.06
CA TYR A 287 18.55 -9.75 -27.90
C TYR A 287 18.15 -10.41 -29.22
N ALA A 288 17.25 -9.81 -30.00
CA ALA A 288 16.81 -10.33 -31.29
C ALA A 288 17.93 -10.38 -32.34
N ILE A 289 18.88 -9.44 -32.30
CA ILE A 289 20.04 -9.41 -33.19
C ILE A 289 21.13 -10.38 -32.71
N THR A 290 21.34 -10.50 -31.39
CA THR A 290 22.37 -11.39 -30.81
C THR A 290 21.92 -12.85 -30.73
N CYS A 291 20.62 -13.14 -30.65
CA CYS A 291 20.05 -14.50 -30.62
C CYS A 291 19.82 -15.10 -32.01
N LYS A 292 20.28 -14.45 -33.09
CA LYS A 292 20.42 -15.08 -34.41
C LYS A 292 21.65 -15.99 -34.54
N LYS A 293 22.18 -16.51 -33.43
CA LYS A 293 22.99 -17.74 -33.45
C LYS A 293 22.03 -18.94 -33.43
N LYS A 294 21.96 -19.65 -34.56
CA LYS A 294 21.32 -20.98 -34.66
C LYS A 294 21.68 -21.82 -33.43
N SER A 295 20.67 -22.40 -32.77
CA SER A 295 20.83 -23.43 -31.74
C SER A 295 21.83 -24.50 -32.22
N GLU A 296 22.99 -24.62 -31.56
CA GLU A 296 24.00 -25.65 -31.82
C GLU A 296 23.62 -27.01 -31.18
N PHE A 297 22.36 -27.23 -30.85
CA PHE A 297 21.89 -28.44 -30.16
C PHE A 297 21.71 -29.62 -31.10
N GLU A 298 20.94 -29.46 -32.19
CA GLU A 298 20.72 -30.53 -33.17
C GLU A 298 22.02 -30.99 -33.85
N PRO A 299 22.93 -30.09 -34.29
CA PRO A 299 24.23 -30.52 -34.83
C PRO A 299 25.09 -31.31 -33.84
N ALA A 300 24.95 -31.08 -32.53
CA ALA A 300 25.69 -31.82 -31.52
C ALA A 300 25.15 -33.24 -31.31
N ILE A 301 23.84 -33.45 -31.49
CA ILE A 301 23.24 -34.79 -31.50
C ILE A 301 23.77 -35.58 -32.69
N ASP A 302 23.77 -34.97 -33.88
CA ASP A 302 24.27 -35.62 -35.09
C ASP A 302 25.75 -35.99 -34.96
N GLN A 303 26.58 -35.10 -34.38
CA GLN A 303 27.98 -35.41 -34.11
C GLN A 303 28.14 -36.57 -33.11
N ALA A 304 27.33 -36.65 -32.05
CA ALA A 304 27.40 -37.74 -31.08
C ALA A 304 27.02 -39.09 -31.72
N ARG A 305 26.01 -39.09 -32.59
CA ARG A 305 25.65 -40.26 -33.42
C ARG A 305 26.80 -40.68 -34.32
N GLU A 306 27.40 -39.75 -35.03
CA GLU A 306 28.54 -40.02 -35.91
C GLU A 306 29.76 -40.56 -35.14
N ASN A 307 30.08 -40.03 -33.96
CA ASN A 307 31.21 -40.50 -33.14
C ASN A 307 31.00 -41.96 -32.68
N PHE A 308 29.78 -42.31 -32.30
CA PHE A 308 29.42 -43.68 -31.95
C PHE A 308 29.47 -44.63 -33.18
N MET A 309 29.11 -44.14 -34.36
CA MET A 309 29.07 -44.96 -35.58
C MET A 309 30.42 -45.13 -36.29
N SER A 310 31.31 -44.14 -36.22
CA SER A 310 32.55 -44.05 -37.01
C SER A 310 33.76 -44.78 -36.42
N ASN A 311 33.81 -44.95 -35.10
CA ASN A 311 34.92 -45.61 -34.42
C ASN A 311 34.60 -47.10 -34.23
N ASP A 312 35.34 -47.96 -34.92
CA ASP A 312 35.23 -49.43 -34.81
C ASP A 312 36.25 -49.92 -33.76
N PRO A 313 35.82 -50.41 -32.58
CA PRO A 313 36.78 -50.82 -31.57
C PRO A 313 37.45 -52.14 -31.97
N THR A 314 38.78 -52.18 -31.97
CA THR A 314 39.50 -53.45 -31.77
C THR A 314 39.08 -54.01 -30.41
N LEU A 315 38.16 -54.97 -30.42
CA LEU A 315 37.60 -55.61 -29.23
C LEU A 315 38.71 -56.35 -28.46
N ASP A 316 39.22 -55.74 -27.38
CA ASP A 316 39.97 -56.47 -26.37
C ASP A 316 39.02 -57.48 -25.67
N PRO A 317 39.30 -58.80 -25.71
CA PRO A 317 38.44 -59.81 -25.10
C PRO A 317 38.20 -59.60 -23.59
N SER A 318 39.12 -58.92 -22.89
CA SER A 318 39.00 -58.63 -21.47
C SER A 318 37.87 -57.63 -21.16
N ILE A 319 37.50 -56.78 -22.11
CA ILE A 319 36.49 -55.73 -21.94
C ILE A 319 35.07 -56.32 -21.77
N LYS A 320 34.78 -57.49 -22.38
CA LYS A 320 33.49 -58.18 -22.23
C LYS A 320 33.21 -58.73 -20.82
N THR A 321 34.19 -58.75 -19.92
CA THR A 321 33.98 -59.24 -18.54
C THR A 321 33.21 -58.25 -17.67
N PHE A 322 33.24 -56.95 -17.98
CA PHE A 322 32.59 -55.92 -17.18
C PHE A 322 31.38 -55.33 -17.92
N LYS A 323 30.22 -55.99 -17.78
CA LYS A 323 28.96 -55.49 -18.34
C LYS A 323 28.40 -54.30 -17.54
N PRO A 324 27.63 -53.40 -18.20
CA PRO A 324 26.89 -52.35 -17.50
C PRO A 324 25.81 -52.93 -16.58
N ILE A 325 25.45 -52.17 -15.55
CA ILE A 325 24.40 -52.55 -14.60
C ILE A 325 23.15 -51.70 -14.85
N ASN A 326 22.02 -52.38 -15.00
CA ASN A 326 20.71 -51.73 -15.02
C ASN A 326 20.35 -51.30 -13.61
N GLY A 327 20.04 -50.02 -13.42
CA GLY A 327 19.83 -49.49 -12.08
C GLY A 327 19.52 -48.01 -12.06
N THR A 328 19.35 -47.50 -10.84
CA THR A 328 19.05 -46.09 -10.61
C THR A 328 20.32 -45.38 -10.16
N TYR A 329 20.74 -44.40 -10.94
CA TYR A 329 21.95 -43.61 -10.71
C TYR A 329 21.59 -42.21 -10.21
N VAL A 330 22.35 -41.69 -9.27
CA VAL A 330 22.30 -40.29 -8.84
C VAL A 330 23.34 -39.52 -9.62
N VAL A 331 22.87 -38.56 -10.41
CA VAL A 331 23.70 -37.73 -11.30
C VAL A 331 23.69 -36.29 -10.82
N THR A 332 24.87 -35.70 -10.69
CA THR A 332 25.02 -34.28 -10.33
C THR A 332 25.67 -33.52 -11.48
N TYR A 333 24.98 -32.50 -11.99
CA TYR A 333 25.47 -31.63 -13.06
C TYR A 333 26.06 -30.33 -12.52
N LYS A 334 27.07 -29.78 -13.20
CA LYS A 334 27.70 -28.48 -12.89
C LYS A 334 27.81 -27.61 -14.14
N ASP A 335 27.40 -26.34 -14.04
CA ASP A 335 27.61 -25.34 -15.10
C ASP A 335 29.08 -24.90 -15.19
N ASN A 336 29.51 -24.48 -16.37
CA ASN A 336 30.88 -24.08 -16.71
C ASN A 336 31.31 -22.72 -16.16
N ARG A 337 30.40 -21.92 -15.57
CA ARG A 337 30.75 -20.62 -14.97
C ARG A 337 31.44 -20.71 -13.60
N GLY A 338 31.79 -21.91 -13.12
CA GLY A 338 32.51 -22.12 -11.85
C GLY A 338 31.65 -21.90 -10.60
N GLU A 339 30.70 -20.96 -10.67
CA GLU A 339 29.70 -20.61 -9.67
C GLU A 339 28.59 -21.67 -9.59
N VAL A 340 28.48 -22.28 -8.40
CA VAL A 340 27.44 -23.25 -8.07
C VAL A 340 26.15 -22.48 -7.82
N MET A 341 25.40 -22.14 -8.87
CA MET A 341 24.08 -21.58 -8.61
C MET A 341 23.04 -22.65 -8.26
N PHE A 342 23.15 -23.89 -8.74
CA PHE A 342 22.39 -25.03 -8.19
C PHE A 342 23.12 -26.36 -8.43
N LEU A 343 23.58 -27.04 -7.38
CA LEU A 343 23.88 -28.49 -7.46
C LEU A 343 22.53 -29.19 -7.72
N ARG A 344 22.32 -29.67 -8.95
CA ARG A 344 21.12 -30.43 -9.29
C ARG A 344 21.46 -31.91 -9.20
N GLU A 345 21.06 -32.54 -8.11
CA GLU A 345 21.01 -33.99 -8.02
C GLU A 345 19.74 -34.49 -8.71
N VAL A 346 19.94 -35.37 -9.68
CA VAL A 346 18.88 -35.95 -10.48
C VAL A 346 18.99 -37.46 -10.38
N THR A 347 17.85 -38.13 -10.20
CA THR A 347 17.81 -39.59 -10.14
C THR A 347 17.48 -40.12 -11.53
N THR A 348 18.43 -40.76 -12.20
CA THR A 348 18.27 -41.30 -13.54
C THR A 348 18.32 -42.82 -13.51
N THR A 349 17.23 -43.47 -13.91
CA THR A 349 17.19 -44.93 -14.06
C THR A 349 17.62 -45.31 -15.46
N LEU A 350 18.73 -46.04 -15.57
CA LEU A 350 19.31 -46.48 -16.84
C LEU A 350 19.13 -47.99 -17.02
N ARG A 351 18.74 -48.37 -18.24
CA ARG A 351 18.67 -49.75 -18.71
C ARG A 351 19.50 -49.88 -19.98
N PHE A 352 20.48 -50.76 -19.91
CA PHE A 352 21.39 -51.13 -20.97
C PHE A 352 20.90 -52.41 -21.64
N THR A 353 20.75 -52.38 -22.96
CA THR A 353 20.38 -53.54 -23.76
C THR A 353 21.43 -53.74 -24.84
N ASP A 354 22.01 -54.94 -24.88
CA ASP A 354 23.04 -55.34 -25.85
C ASP A 354 22.48 -55.22 -27.29
N LEU A 355 23.21 -54.51 -28.15
CA LEU A 355 22.80 -54.31 -29.54
C LEU A 355 23.05 -55.55 -30.41
N ASN A 356 23.86 -56.50 -29.95
CA ASN A 356 24.33 -57.68 -30.69
C ASN A 356 25.01 -57.37 -32.04
N ASP A 357 25.43 -56.12 -32.25
CA ASP A 357 26.06 -55.62 -33.47
C ASP A 357 27.60 -55.54 -33.37
N GLY A 358 28.16 -55.93 -32.22
CA GLY A 358 29.59 -55.84 -31.93
C GLY A 358 30.08 -54.48 -31.44
N LYS A 359 29.20 -53.46 -31.35
CA LYS A 359 29.59 -52.07 -31.09
C LYS A 359 29.28 -51.59 -29.67
N GLY A 360 28.16 -51.99 -29.08
CA GLY A 360 27.85 -51.61 -27.70
C GLY A 360 26.44 -51.94 -27.20
N TYR A 361 25.99 -51.11 -26.26
CA TYR A 361 24.68 -51.20 -25.61
C TYR A 361 23.83 -49.97 -25.96
N SER A 362 22.53 -50.19 -26.17
CA SER A 362 21.53 -49.11 -26.14
C SER A 362 21.18 -48.74 -24.70
N ILE A 363 20.94 -47.46 -24.46
CA ILE A 363 20.54 -46.88 -23.18
C ILE A 363 19.08 -46.41 -23.29
N SER A 364 18.24 -46.91 -22.39
CA SER A 364 16.87 -46.45 -22.22
C SER A 364 16.59 -46.18 -20.75
N GLY A 365 15.59 -45.37 -20.44
CA GLY A 365 15.37 -45.00 -19.06
C GLY A 365 14.47 -43.80 -18.85
N SER A 366 14.43 -43.39 -17.59
CA SER A 366 13.70 -42.19 -17.15
C SER A 366 14.48 -41.46 -16.08
N THR A 367 14.27 -40.16 -16.04
CA THR A 367 14.94 -39.25 -15.13
C THR A 367 13.90 -38.59 -14.24
N GLU A 368 14.18 -38.43 -12.96
CA GLU A 368 13.32 -37.71 -12.03
C GLU A 368 14.14 -36.65 -11.30
N SER A 369 13.74 -35.39 -11.49
CA SER A 369 14.27 -34.22 -10.80
C SER A 369 13.21 -33.67 -9.86
N ILE A 370 13.59 -33.32 -8.63
CA ILE A 370 12.70 -32.69 -7.64
C ILE A 370 12.21 -31.32 -8.14
N VAL A 371 12.98 -30.67 -9.01
CA VAL A 371 12.73 -29.29 -9.47
C VAL A 371 12.20 -29.24 -10.90
N ASP A 372 12.72 -30.09 -11.80
CA ASP A 372 12.48 -29.97 -13.25
C ASP A 372 11.45 -30.98 -13.79
N GLY A 373 10.91 -31.86 -12.95
CA GLY A 373 9.89 -32.83 -13.34
C GLY A 373 10.43 -34.19 -13.79
N LYS A 374 9.66 -34.91 -14.60
CA LYS A 374 9.99 -36.27 -15.08
C LYS A 374 10.49 -36.22 -16.53
N GLY A 375 11.61 -36.88 -16.77
CA GLY A 375 12.24 -37.05 -18.06
C GLY A 375 12.18 -38.48 -18.57
N LYS A 376 12.27 -38.64 -19.89
CA LYS A 376 12.41 -39.93 -20.55
C LYS A 376 13.61 -39.86 -21.49
N ILE A 377 14.45 -40.89 -21.43
CA ILE A 377 15.53 -41.06 -22.39
C ILE A 377 14.90 -41.48 -23.73
N GLU A 378 14.96 -40.60 -24.72
CA GLU A 378 14.45 -40.86 -26.06
C GLU A 378 15.42 -41.78 -26.84
N GLU A 379 16.71 -41.56 -26.66
CA GLU A 379 17.78 -42.23 -27.39
C GLU A 379 19.04 -42.26 -26.54
N GLY A 380 19.82 -43.33 -26.62
CA GLY A 380 21.14 -43.35 -26.01
C GLY A 380 21.91 -44.63 -26.32
N PHE A 381 23.22 -44.53 -26.31
CA PHE A 381 24.14 -45.60 -26.63
C PHE A 381 25.43 -45.47 -25.83
N VAL A 382 26.08 -46.60 -25.56
CA VAL A 382 27.43 -46.67 -24.99
C VAL A 382 28.18 -47.83 -25.59
N ARG A 383 29.45 -47.65 -25.89
CA ARG A 383 30.30 -48.72 -26.43
C ARG A 383 30.59 -49.82 -25.40
N TYR A 384 30.97 -51.00 -25.89
CA TYR A 384 31.40 -52.10 -25.01
C TYR A 384 32.61 -51.77 -24.14
N ASP A 385 33.50 -50.91 -24.63
CA ASP A 385 34.66 -50.43 -23.88
C ASP A 385 34.37 -49.18 -23.04
N GLY A 386 33.16 -48.62 -23.17
CA GLY A 386 32.75 -47.41 -22.47
C GLY A 386 33.50 -46.15 -22.91
N SER A 387 34.29 -46.22 -23.98
CA SER A 387 35.09 -45.09 -24.48
C SER A 387 34.25 -43.94 -25.04
N ASP A 388 33.02 -44.24 -25.46
CA ASP A 388 32.08 -43.25 -25.97
C ASP A 388 30.66 -43.64 -25.58
N ALA A 389 29.93 -42.69 -25.03
CA ALA A 389 28.57 -42.83 -24.57
C ALA A 389 27.82 -41.51 -24.74
N TYR A 390 26.58 -41.60 -25.19
CA TYR A 390 25.66 -40.47 -25.17
C TYR A 390 24.23 -40.90 -24.91
N TRP A 391 23.42 -39.98 -24.41
CA TRP A 391 21.97 -40.14 -24.37
C TRP A 391 21.26 -38.78 -24.39
N ILE A 392 20.03 -38.81 -24.87
CA ILE A 392 19.14 -37.66 -25.00
C ILE A 392 17.98 -37.87 -24.04
N ASP A 393 17.88 -36.98 -23.06
CA ASP A 393 16.78 -36.95 -22.10
C ASP A 393 15.80 -35.83 -22.46
N GLN A 394 14.52 -36.19 -22.64
CA GLN A 394 13.45 -35.24 -22.88
C GLN A 394 12.65 -35.06 -21.58
N ILE A 395 12.61 -33.82 -21.10
CA ILE A 395 11.90 -33.46 -19.87
C ILE A 395 10.48 -33.00 -20.21
N TYR A 396 9.50 -33.52 -19.48
CA TYR A 396 8.09 -33.12 -19.56
C TYR A 396 7.70 -32.33 -18.30
N GLU A 397 7.21 -31.10 -18.50
CA GLU A 397 6.74 -30.27 -17.40
C GLU A 397 5.33 -30.70 -16.95
N LYS A 398 5.06 -30.72 -15.63
CA LYS A 398 3.70 -30.94 -15.11
C LYS A 398 2.83 -29.70 -15.37
N SER A 399 1.99 -29.74 -16.39
CA SER A 399 0.93 -28.73 -16.55
C SER A 399 -0.11 -28.87 -15.44
N HIS A 400 -0.24 -27.87 -14.56
CA HIS A 400 -1.33 -27.81 -13.57
C HIS A 400 -2.70 -27.43 -14.16
N ARG A 401 -2.82 -27.22 -15.49
CA ARG A 401 -4.06 -26.71 -16.10
C ARG A 401 -4.56 -27.45 -17.35
N THR A 402 -3.83 -28.41 -17.92
CA THR A 402 -4.27 -29.13 -19.14
C THR A 402 -3.79 -30.59 -19.17
N ARG A 403 -4.66 -31.52 -19.62
CA ARG A 403 -4.45 -32.99 -19.61
C ARG A 403 -3.49 -33.52 -20.71
N LYS A 404 -2.57 -32.69 -21.22
CA LYS A 404 -1.54 -33.09 -22.20
C LYS A 404 -0.20 -32.46 -21.81
N ASP A 405 0.80 -33.31 -21.59
CA ASP A 405 2.19 -32.90 -21.34
C ASP A 405 2.75 -32.21 -22.59
N LYS A 406 3.23 -30.98 -22.47
CA LYS A 406 3.99 -30.30 -23.52
C LYS A 406 5.48 -30.59 -23.30
N SER A 407 6.16 -31.13 -24.30
CA SER A 407 7.61 -31.32 -24.30
C SER A 407 8.30 -30.02 -24.70
N GLU A 408 9.08 -29.42 -23.79
CA GLU A 408 9.74 -28.14 -24.08
C GLU A 408 11.27 -28.17 -23.92
N LEU A 409 11.88 -29.19 -23.28
CA LEU A 409 13.33 -29.21 -23.02
C LEU A 409 14.00 -30.57 -23.25
N LYS A 410 15.10 -30.58 -24.01
CA LYS A 410 15.96 -31.76 -24.22
C LYS A 410 17.38 -31.51 -23.70
N PHE A 411 18.00 -32.58 -23.19
CA PHE A 411 19.38 -32.60 -22.75
C PHE A 411 20.15 -33.71 -23.46
N LEU A 412 21.25 -33.35 -24.12
CA LEU A 412 22.21 -34.29 -24.67
C LEU A 412 23.35 -34.43 -23.65
N THR A 413 23.57 -35.64 -23.15
CA THR A 413 24.73 -35.98 -22.33
C THR A 413 25.69 -36.82 -23.16
N THR A 414 26.99 -36.49 -23.14
CA THR A 414 28.05 -37.19 -23.87
C THR A 414 29.27 -37.39 -22.99
N GLY A 415 29.99 -38.51 -23.11
CA GLY A 415 31.17 -38.79 -22.28
C GLY A 415 31.62 -40.23 -22.32
N THR A 416 32.35 -40.64 -21.28
CA THR A 416 32.89 -41.99 -21.13
C THR A 416 32.31 -42.69 -19.91
N PHE A 417 32.10 -43.99 -20.03
CA PHE A 417 31.55 -44.85 -19.00
C PHE A 417 32.61 -45.85 -18.55
N ASP A 418 33.02 -45.79 -17.29
CA ASP A 418 33.89 -46.83 -16.72
C ASP A 418 33.02 -47.91 -16.09
N PHE A 419 32.86 -49.03 -16.80
CA PHE A 419 32.05 -50.14 -16.31
C PHE A 419 32.62 -50.76 -15.03
N LYS A 420 33.93 -50.68 -14.77
CA LYS A 420 34.53 -51.24 -13.55
C LYS A 420 34.13 -50.45 -12.32
N SER A 421 34.26 -49.13 -12.36
CA SER A 421 33.88 -48.24 -11.26
C SER A 421 32.40 -47.84 -11.26
N LEU A 422 31.66 -48.20 -12.32
CA LEU A 422 30.27 -47.78 -12.57
C LEU A 422 30.12 -46.25 -12.65
N GLY A 423 31.21 -45.57 -12.99
CA GLY A 423 31.27 -44.12 -13.09
C GLY A 423 31.05 -43.64 -14.52
N PHE A 424 30.46 -42.46 -14.66
CA PHE A 424 30.38 -41.74 -15.92
C PHE A 424 31.06 -40.38 -15.79
N THR A 425 31.89 -40.02 -16.76
CA THR A 425 32.52 -38.71 -16.86
C THR A 425 32.18 -38.09 -18.21
N GLY A 426 31.57 -36.91 -18.20
CA GLY A 426 31.11 -36.31 -19.44
C GLY A 426 30.63 -34.88 -19.31
N THR A 427 30.03 -34.41 -20.40
CA THR A 427 29.42 -33.10 -20.51
C THR A 427 27.94 -33.22 -20.87
N TYR A 428 27.18 -32.17 -20.59
CA TYR A 428 25.80 -32.07 -21.04
C TYR A 428 25.56 -30.75 -21.77
N ARG A 429 24.58 -30.77 -22.67
CA ARG A 429 24.12 -29.61 -23.45
C ARG A 429 22.58 -29.57 -23.43
N SER A 430 22.01 -28.38 -23.40
CA SER A 430 20.55 -28.16 -23.37
C SER A 430 20.02 -27.58 -24.69
N SER A 431 18.80 -27.93 -25.07
CA SER A 431 18.12 -27.37 -26.24
C SER A 431 17.68 -25.91 -26.07
N SER A 432 17.72 -25.35 -24.86
CA SER A 432 17.36 -23.95 -24.57
C SER A 432 18.39 -22.91 -24.99
N GLY A 433 19.57 -23.33 -25.46
CA GLY A 433 20.66 -22.44 -25.86
C GLY A 433 21.54 -21.94 -24.70
N LEU A 434 21.30 -22.41 -23.48
CA LEU A 434 22.19 -22.18 -22.34
C LEU A 434 23.52 -22.97 -22.50
N PRO A 435 24.65 -22.48 -21.95
CA PRO A 435 25.97 -23.06 -22.17
C PRO A 435 26.10 -24.50 -21.66
N TRP A 436 27.02 -25.25 -22.28
CA TRP A 436 27.44 -26.61 -21.91
C TRP A 436 27.95 -26.68 -20.46
N GLY A 437 27.74 -27.82 -19.79
CA GLY A 437 28.24 -28.09 -18.43
C GLY A 437 28.85 -29.48 -18.29
N LYS A 438 29.34 -29.83 -17.10
CA LYS A 438 30.02 -31.10 -16.79
C LYS A 438 29.20 -31.97 -15.85
N VAL A 439 29.28 -33.29 -16.03
CA VAL A 439 28.82 -34.25 -15.02
C VAL A 439 29.86 -34.31 -13.90
N LYS A 440 29.46 -33.94 -12.69
CA LYS A 440 30.34 -33.84 -11.51
C LYS A 440 30.35 -35.13 -10.69
N LYS A 441 29.22 -35.80 -10.57
CA LYS A 441 29.07 -37.08 -9.88
C LYS A 441 28.08 -37.96 -10.62
N PHE A 442 28.36 -39.25 -10.66
CA PHE A 442 27.50 -40.27 -11.23
C PHE A 442 27.71 -41.56 -10.43
N ASN A 443 26.77 -41.88 -9.55
CA ASN A 443 26.89 -43.02 -8.63
C ASN A 443 25.62 -43.87 -8.70
N LEU A 444 25.74 -45.20 -8.56
CA LEU A 444 24.59 -46.06 -8.34
C LEU A 444 23.96 -45.74 -6.96
N ARG A 445 22.62 -45.67 -6.87
CA ARG A 445 21.91 -45.30 -5.64
C ARG A 445 22.01 -46.41 -4.58
N ASP A 446 22.26 -46.01 -3.33
CA ASP A 446 22.38 -46.92 -2.17
C ASP A 446 21.13 -47.81 -2.00
N GLY A 447 21.35 -49.09 -1.66
CA GLY A 447 20.31 -50.13 -1.58
C GLY A 447 20.19 -51.05 -2.82
N GLN A 448 21.05 -50.88 -3.84
CA GLN A 448 21.24 -51.86 -4.94
C GLN A 448 22.56 -52.66 -4.80
N GLU A 449 23.09 -52.75 -3.58
CA GLU A 449 24.41 -53.34 -3.23
C GLU A 449 24.54 -54.82 -3.64
N ASP A 450 23.43 -55.57 -3.67
CA ASP A 450 23.38 -56.97 -4.12
C ASP A 450 23.82 -57.16 -5.59
N ALA A 451 23.64 -56.14 -6.44
CA ALA A 451 24.10 -56.18 -7.84
C ALA A 451 25.63 -56.05 -7.96
N ILE A 452 26.26 -55.32 -7.04
CA ILE A 452 27.72 -55.20 -6.93
C ILE A 452 28.30 -56.49 -6.31
N ALA A 453 27.65 -57.03 -5.28
CA ALA A 453 28.05 -58.28 -4.63
C ALA A 453 27.91 -59.52 -5.55
N SER A 454 26.83 -59.62 -6.32
CA SER A 454 26.63 -60.68 -7.34
C SER A 454 27.70 -60.62 -8.46
N ARG A 455 28.09 -59.41 -8.87
CA ARG A 455 29.15 -59.17 -9.87
C ARG A 455 30.53 -59.61 -9.40
N LEU A 456 30.87 -59.33 -8.14
CA LEU A 456 32.13 -59.79 -7.54
C LEU A 456 32.13 -61.31 -7.41
N ASN A 457 31.03 -61.94 -6.97
CA ASN A 457 30.94 -63.40 -6.83
C ASN A 457 31.03 -64.17 -8.16
N GLY A 458 30.50 -63.64 -9.27
CA GLY A 458 30.58 -64.26 -10.59
C GLY A 458 31.99 -64.32 -11.20
N ILE A 459 32.87 -63.37 -10.84
CA ILE A 459 34.28 -63.34 -11.24
C ILE A 459 35.10 -64.39 -10.45
N PHE A 460 34.74 -64.64 -9.18
CA PHE A 460 35.42 -65.63 -8.34
C PHE A 460 34.88 -67.06 -8.51
N SER A 461 33.67 -67.26 -9.07
CA SER A 461 33.12 -68.59 -9.34
C SER A 461 33.56 -69.20 -10.68
N SER A 462 33.96 -68.41 -11.69
CA SER A 462 34.44 -68.95 -12.97
C SER A 462 35.86 -69.56 -12.91
N ASN A 463 36.58 -69.33 -11.81
CA ASN A 463 37.93 -69.90 -11.57
C ASN A 463 37.92 -71.16 -10.68
N LYS A 464 36.76 -71.78 -10.42
CA LYS A 464 36.65 -73.02 -9.63
C LYS A 464 36.12 -74.24 -10.40
N SER A 465 36.21 -74.25 -11.74
CA SER A 465 35.98 -75.48 -12.52
C SER A 465 36.97 -75.64 -13.69
N LYS A 466 38.27 -75.68 -13.39
CA LYS A 466 39.27 -76.47 -14.13
C LYS A 466 40.34 -76.90 -13.12
N ASN A 467 40.16 -78.12 -12.58
CA ASN A 467 41.28 -78.95 -12.14
C ASN A 467 42.01 -79.47 -13.38
#